data_AF-A0A8T3U7J2-F1
#
_entry.id   AF-A0A8T3U7J2-F1
#
_cell.length_a   1.000
_cell.length_b   1.000
_cell.length_c   1.000
_cell.angle_alpha   90.00
_cell.angle_beta   90.00
_cell.angle_gamma   90.00
#
_symmetry.space_group_name_H-M   'P 1'
#
loop_
_entity.id
_entity.type
_entity.pdbx_description
1 polymer ?
#
loop_
_entity_poly.entity_id
_entity_poly.type
_entity_poly.pdbx_seq_one_letter_code
_entity_poly.pdbx_strand_id
1 'polypeptide(L)'
;MKNINFKILIPIILLIVIAILGFIFFKMGKKVAKVNPVNPRKYFILQSQSGNNPGKEGVIDKDGNVILEPIYDTVVIPDLSEPVFVVSDGENNFKLLNDKKEEIFKGFNNKEPVIGNSKNVNNNYRAAIKYKKDGKFGLLNIKGKEILKPIYEEITTVEDDTQNYKVKKDGKFGLVDDEGNTLLNPEFSDIKSANKTAWNEFSVKPGYIISKITNKGPVEGFSDINGNILISPKYEDVEKLEIPGDDYYMFVQDAGKKGLYKNTKQILPTTYQELSYSKKNIIIKKDGKYGMTTLDGKEVISPRFTSYNPQDNFVAFTDADKEYVYDEHGNQVGKGVYKIISSASNKNYIIVENYSGERMAVNGDKQLNEGFIDITYAFDDKFIFFKNDKYGVASFSKGIEVKESYDYITPIQGTKILEARTKKGVELYDKDLNKIQFNGEFTLDTLKNKVMVMQNDKERKYINLDGKEVDVVKELDLPAYPFKENGKYGFKKKSGEVVVKAEYDMVSDFNEYNFASVKKNGKWGSINSKFELDSKLTYDFNSSNLVPKFIGKYIIDDENSLFAIDLPKDGKEGKD
;
A
#
# COMPACT_ATOMS: atom_id res chain seq x y z
N MET A 1 55.89 27.27 35.21
CA MET A 1 54.87 26.64 34.33
C MET A 1 55.16 25.15 34.28
N LYS A 2 54.28 24.30 34.83
CA LYS A 2 54.46 22.83 34.78
C LYS A 2 54.29 22.38 33.33
N ASN A 3 55.36 21.84 32.73
CA ASN A 3 55.33 21.23 31.41
C ASN A 3 54.35 20.05 31.44
N ILE A 4 53.17 20.24 30.86
CA ILE A 4 52.21 19.16 30.68
C ILE A 4 52.80 18.21 29.64
N ASN A 5 52.99 16.96 30.03
CA ASN A 5 53.58 15.93 29.18
C ASN A 5 52.57 15.55 28.09
N PHE A 6 52.70 16.19 26.91
CA PHE A 6 51.80 16.00 25.76
C PHE A 6 51.66 14.54 25.33
N LYS A 7 52.63 13.66 25.65
CA LYS A 7 52.54 12.22 25.37
C LYS A 7 51.39 11.50 26.10
N ILE A 8 50.94 12.03 27.24
CA ILE A 8 49.83 11.45 28.02
C ILE A 8 48.50 12.17 27.70
N LEU A 9 48.57 13.46 27.31
CA LEU A 9 47.38 14.28 27.05
C LEU A 9 46.68 13.92 25.73
N ILE A 10 47.44 13.61 24.68
CA ILE A 10 46.91 13.25 23.35
C ILE A 10 46.00 12.00 23.40
N PRO A 11 46.40 10.86 24.01
CA PRO A 11 45.53 9.70 24.06
C PRO A 11 44.27 9.91 24.91
N ILE A 12 44.32 10.75 25.95
CA ILE A 12 43.15 11.07 26.78
C ILE A 12 42.14 11.92 25.99
N ILE A 13 42.61 12.92 25.23
CA ILE A 13 41.74 13.72 24.36
C ILE A 13 41.14 12.83 23.26
N LEU A 14 41.90 11.91 22.69
CA LEU A 14 41.39 10.97 21.67
C LEU A 14 40.29 10.06 22.23
N LEU A 15 40.45 9.54 23.45
CA LEU A 15 39.43 8.73 24.15
C LEU A 15 38.16 9.53 24.44
N ILE A 16 38.29 10.80 24.86
CA ILE A 16 37.14 11.68 25.09
C ILE A 16 36.42 11.99 23.78
N VAL A 17 37.15 12.23 22.68
CA VAL A 17 36.56 12.44 21.35
C VAL A 17 35.87 11.19 20.83
N ILE A 18 36.45 10.00 21.03
CA ILE A 18 35.82 8.72 20.66
C ILE A 18 34.57 8.45 21.51
N ALA A 19 34.59 8.79 22.81
CA ALA A 19 33.42 8.66 23.68
C ALA A 19 32.32 9.66 23.31
N ILE A 20 32.67 10.91 22.95
CA ILE A 20 31.72 11.92 22.48
C ILE A 20 31.16 11.52 21.11
N LEU A 21 32.00 11.06 20.17
CA LEU A 21 31.55 10.55 18.87
C LEU A 21 30.70 9.30 19.04
N GLY A 22 31.05 8.39 19.95
CA GLY A 22 30.25 7.21 20.30
C GLY A 22 28.92 7.59 20.94
N PHE A 23 28.87 8.62 21.79
CA PHE A 23 27.65 9.15 22.38
C PHE A 23 26.78 9.90 21.36
N ILE A 24 27.40 10.62 20.42
CA ILE A 24 26.72 11.25 19.27
C ILE A 24 26.18 10.17 18.33
N PHE A 25 26.95 9.12 18.02
CA PHE A 25 26.50 7.96 17.23
C PHE A 25 25.42 7.15 17.96
N PHE A 26 25.46 7.07 19.30
CA PHE A 26 24.41 6.45 20.11
C PHE A 26 23.12 7.28 20.11
N LYS A 27 23.21 8.62 20.14
CA LYS A 27 22.07 9.53 19.95
C LYS A 27 21.58 9.61 18.50
N MET A 28 22.47 9.41 17.52
CA MET A 28 22.20 9.43 16.07
C MET A 28 21.90 8.04 15.50
N GLY A 29 21.84 7.00 16.33
CA GLY A 29 21.18 5.76 15.97
C GLY A 29 19.76 6.12 15.58
N LYS A 30 19.52 6.23 14.27
CA LYS A 30 18.24 6.61 13.69
C LYS A 30 17.18 5.86 14.49
N LYS A 31 16.28 6.59 15.18
CA LYS A 31 14.91 6.11 15.35
C LYS A 31 14.34 6.02 13.92
N VAL A 32 14.80 5.02 13.17
CA VAL A 32 14.00 4.44 12.11
C VAL A 32 12.74 4.08 12.87
N ALA A 33 11.61 4.70 12.49
CA ALA A 33 10.32 4.24 12.95
C ALA A 33 10.36 2.73 12.74
N LYS A 34 10.46 1.97 13.83
CA LYS A 34 10.29 0.53 13.74
C LYS A 34 8.89 0.42 13.19
N VAL A 35 8.79 0.03 11.93
CA VAL A 35 7.54 -0.56 11.44
C VAL A 35 7.37 -1.73 12.39
N ASN A 36 6.54 -1.53 13.41
CA ASN A 36 6.21 -2.61 14.31
C ASN A 36 5.73 -3.72 13.37
N PRO A 37 6.31 -4.93 13.44
CA PRO A 37 5.82 -6.03 12.62
C PRO A 37 4.32 -6.05 12.83
N VAL A 38 3.55 -5.99 11.75
CA VAL A 38 2.09 -6.11 11.84
C VAL A 38 1.87 -7.42 12.58
N ASN A 39 1.46 -7.32 13.84
CA ASN A 39 1.24 -8.52 14.63
C ASN A 39 0.21 -9.34 13.85
N PRO A 40 0.48 -10.64 13.62
CA PRO A 40 -0.42 -11.46 12.82
C PRO A 40 -1.81 -11.41 13.45
N ARG A 41 -2.83 -11.18 12.61
CA ARG A 41 -4.24 -11.14 13.03
C ARG A 41 -4.57 -12.43 13.79
N LYS A 42 -5.04 -12.30 15.03
CA LYS A 42 -5.46 -13.42 15.89
C LYS A 42 -6.95 -13.47 16.12
N TYR A 43 -7.66 -12.35 16.02
CA TYR A 43 -9.09 -12.25 16.32
C TYR A 43 -9.87 -11.65 15.15
N PHE A 44 -11.10 -12.12 14.95
CA PHE A 44 -12.05 -11.70 13.92
C PHE A 44 -13.40 -11.45 14.57
N ILE A 45 -14.17 -10.52 13.99
CA ILE A 45 -15.56 -10.32 14.39
C ILE A 45 -16.36 -11.54 13.92
N LEU A 46 -17.11 -12.14 14.84
CA LEU A 46 -18.03 -13.25 14.58
C LEU A 46 -19.44 -12.69 14.49
N GLN A 47 -20.09 -12.80 13.33
CA GLN A 47 -21.44 -12.29 13.15
C GLN A 47 -22.44 -13.44 13.11
N SER A 48 -23.49 -13.31 13.92
CA SER A 48 -24.68 -14.17 13.79
C SER A 48 -25.55 -13.68 12.63
N GLN A 49 -26.26 -14.60 11.99
CA GLN A 49 -27.21 -14.29 10.93
C GLN A 49 -28.62 -14.13 11.50
N SER A 50 -29.31 -13.04 11.15
CA SER A 50 -30.71 -12.79 11.48
C SER A 50 -31.47 -12.24 10.27
N GLY A 51 -31.78 -13.13 9.31
CA GLY A 51 -32.44 -12.72 8.05
C GLY A 51 -31.55 -11.79 7.21
N ASN A 52 -32.11 -10.70 6.69
CA ASN A 52 -31.41 -9.74 5.82
C ASN A 52 -30.64 -8.64 6.58
N ASN A 53 -30.65 -8.65 7.91
CA ASN A 53 -29.94 -7.66 8.73
C ASN A 53 -28.72 -8.30 9.39
N PRO A 54 -27.62 -7.55 9.56
CA PRO A 54 -26.49 -7.99 10.36
C PRO A 54 -27.00 -8.35 11.76
N GLY A 55 -26.82 -9.61 12.16
CA GLY A 55 -27.21 -10.07 13.48
C GLY A 55 -26.24 -9.57 14.55
N LYS A 56 -26.42 -10.07 15.77
CA LYS A 56 -25.51 -9.79 16.88
C LYS A 56 -24.08 -10.22 16.55
N GLU A 57 -23.11 -9.51 17.14
CA GLU A 57 -21.68 -9.67 16.94
C GLU A 57 -20.99 -10.27 18.17
N GLY A 58 -19.88 -10.96 17.91
CA GLY A 58 -19.02 -11.66 18.85
C GLY A 58 -17.59 -11.69 18.31
N VAL A 59 -16.77 -12.61 18.81
CA VAL A 59 -15.35 -12.73 18.43
C VAL A 59 -14.96 -14.18 18.26
N ILE A 60 -14.24 -14.49 17.18
CA ILE A 60 -13.61 -15.79 16.93
C ILE A 60 -12.10 -15.59 16.78
N ASP A 61 -11.29 -16.57 17.18
CA ASP A 61 -9.86 -16.54 16.93
C ASP A 61 -9.48 -17.13 15.55
N LYS A 62 -8.22 -16.95 15.15
CA LYS A 62 -7.64 -17.43 13.88
C LYS A 62 -7.64 -18.96 13.73
N ASP A 63 -7.80 -19.69 14.83
CA ASP A 63 -7.81 -21.15 14.85
C ASP A 63 -9.27 -21.68 14.81
N GLY A 64 -10.26 -20.79 14.80
CA GLY A 64 -11.68 -21.10 14.70
C GLY A 64 -12.41 -21.23 16.03
N ASN A 65 -11.80 -20.84 17.16
CA ASN A 65 -12.45 -20.92 18.47
C ASN A 65 -13.28 -19.66 18.75
N VAL A 66 -14.53 -19.84 19.19
CA VAL A 66 -15.41 -18.72 19.60
C VAL A 66 -14.96 -18.19 20.95
N ILE A 67 -14.54 -16.92 20.97
CA ILE A 67 -14.08 -16.19 22.16
C ILE A 67 -15.26 -15.47 22.83
N LEU A 68 -15.99 -14.66 22.06
CA LEU A 68 -17.22 -14.01 22.47
C LEU A 68 -18.37 -14.55 21.62
N GLU A 69 -19.43 -15.01 22.27
CA GLU A 69 -20.66 -15.38 21.57
C GLU A 69 -21.26 -14.17 20.86
N PRO A 70 -21.90 -14.35 19.69
CA PRO A 70 -22.49 -13.26 18.94
C PRO A 70 -23.78 -12.77 19.60
N ILE A 71 -23.66 -11.96 20.66
CA ILE A 71 -24.78 -11.43 21.46
C ILE A 71 -24.78 -9.90 21.59
N TYR A 72 -23.78 -9.21 21.05
CA TYR A 72 -23.60 -7.76 21.15
C TYR A 72 -24.16 -7.04 19.92
N ASP A 73 -24.62 -5.79 20.04
CA ASP A 73 -25.03 -4.99 18.87
C ASP A 73 -23.84 -4.54 18.04
N THR A 74 -22.69 -4.30 18.69
CA THR A 74 -21.44 -3.96 17.99
C THR A 74 -20.25 -4.48 18.78
N VAL A 75 -19.25 -4.99 18.07
CA VAL A 75 -17.94 -5.38 18.57
C VAL A 75 -16.86 -4.68 17.74
N VAL A 76 -15.98 -3.96 18.41
CA VAL A 76 -14.76 -3.43 17.83
C VAL A 76 -13.56 -4.12 18.47
N ILE A 77 -12.67 -4.66 17.64
CA ILE A 77 -11.40 -5.25 18.06
C ILE A 77 -10.31 -4.23 17.74
N PRO A 78 -9.83 -3.45 18.71
CA PRO A 78 -8.97 -2.33 18.36
C PRO A 78 -7.59 -2.78 17.89
N ASP A 79 -7.00 -3.78 18.55
CA ASP A 79 -5.79 -4.44 18.10
C ASP A 79 -6.12 -5.89 17.79
N LEU A 80 -6.06 -6.26 16.51
CA LEU A 80 -6.42 -7.59 15.99
C LEU A 80 -5.51 -8.71 16.53
N SER A 81 -4.44 -8.38 17.24
CA SER A 81 -3.50 -9.31 17.84
C SER A 81 -3.60 -9.42 19.37
N GLU A 82 -4.39 -8.55 20.02
CA GLU A 82 -4.53 -8.48 21.47
C GLU A 82 -5.99 -8.78 21.88
N PRO A 83 -6.22 -9.47 23.01
CA PRO A 83 -7.55 -9.85 23.46
C PRO A 83 -8.25 -8.68 24.18
N VAL A 84 -8.54 -7.60 23.47
CA VAL A 84 -9.28 -6.45 23.98
C VAL A 84 -10.41 -6.13 23.02
N PHE A 85 -11.64 -6.20 23.52
CA PHE A 85 -12.85 -6.08 22.70
C PHE A 85 -13.73 -4.98 23.27
N VAL A 86 -14.07 -3.99 22.45
CA VAL A 86 -15.07 -2.97 22.80
C VAL A 86 -16.42 -3.50 22.33
N VAL A 87 -17.31 -3.79 23.27
CA VAL A 87 -18.63 -4.34 22.98
C VAL A 87 -19.72 -3.34 23.35
N SER A 88 -20.80 -3.31 22.59
CA SER A 88 -21.96 -2.46 22.86
C SER A 88 -23.27 -3.23 22.80
N ASP A 89 -24.22 -2.86 23.67
CA ASP A 89 -25.63 -3.30 23.68
C ASP A 89 -26.63 -2.18 23.35
N GLY A 90 -26.14 -1.07 22.76
CA GLY A 90 -26.94 0.08 22.33
C GLY A 90 -26.09 1.35 22.08
N GLU A 91 -26.70 2.49 21.75
CA GLU A 91 -25.95 3.68 21.29
C GLU A 91 -25.00 4.33 22.34
N ASN A 92 -25.12 3.99 23.63
CA ASN A 92 -24.39 4.71 24.70
C ASN A 92 -23.81 3.83 25.83
N ASN A 93 -23.77 2.50 25.67
CA ASN A 93 -23.28 1.58 26.71
C ASN A 93 -22.18 0.66 26.16
N PHE A 94 -20.92 1.10 26.25
CA PHE A 94 -19.77 0.30 25.85
C PHE A 94 -19.12 -0.39 27.05
N LYS A 95 -18.72 -1.65 26.89
CA LYS A 95 -17.86 -2.40 27.81
C LYS A 95 -16.57 -2.78 27.10
N LEU A 96 -15.47 -2.85 27.84
CA LEU A 96 -14.23 -3.44 27.35
C LEU A 96 -14.06 -4.81 27.98
N LEU A 97 -13.97 -5.84 27.15
CA LEU A 97 -13.82 -7.24 27.58
C LEU A 97 -12.47 -7.81 27.11
N ASN A 98 -11.97 -8.81 27.83
CA ASN A 98 -10.85 -9.65 27.39
C ASN A 98 -11.34 -11.01 26.82
N ASP A 99 -10.39 -11.86 26.42
CA ASP A 99 -10.64 -13.24 25.96
C ASP A 99 -11.25 -14.17 27.02
N LYS A 100 -11.21 -13.77 28.29
CA LYS A 100 -11.89 -14.44 29.41
C LYS A 100 -13.28 -13.88 29.71
N LYS A 101 -13.79 -12.96 28.89
CA LYS A 101 -15.08 -12.28 29.06
C LYS A 101 -15.15 -11.38 30.30
N GLU A 102 -14.00 -11.01 30.86
CA GLU A 102 -13.92 -10.15 32.04
C GLU A 102 -13.90 -8.68 31.61
N GLU A 103 -14.71 -7.85 32.26
CA GLU A 103 -14.66 -6.41 32.02
C GLU A 103 -13.38 -5.80 32.61
N ILE A 104 -12.65 -5.09 31.76
CA ILE A 104 -11.40 -4.40 32.10
C ILE A 104 -11.63 -2.89 32.31
N PHE A 105 -10.72 -2.23 33.04
CA PHE A 105 -10.74 -0.78 33.34
C PHE A 105 -11.89 -0.25 34.20
N LYS A 106 -12.51 -1.04 35.09
CA LYS A 106 -13.67 -0.65 35.92
C LYS A 106 -13.52 0.66 36.75
N GLY A 107 -12.31 1.16 36.99
CA GLY A 107 -12.05 2.35 37.83
C GLY A 107 -12.05 3.73 37.13
N PHE A 108 -12.36 3.81 35.83
CA PHE A 108 -12.35 5.07 35.07
C PHE A 108 -13.77 5.53 34.70
N ASN A 109 -14.05 6.83 34.73
CA ASN A 109 -15.34 7.39 34.32
C ASN A 109 -15.30 7.85 32.85
N ASN A 110 -16.43 7.75 32.14
CA ASN A 110 -16.62 8.17 30.74
C ASN A 110 -15.50 7.67 29.82
N LYS A 111 -15.33 6.34 29.79
CA LYS A 111 -14.32 5.65 28.98
C LYS A 111 -14.81 5.61 27.53
N GLU A 112 -14.06 6.25 26.64
CA GLU A 112 -14.34 6.24 25.21
C GLU A 112 -13.10 5.72 24.47
N PRO A 113 -13.24 4.72 23.59
CA PRO A 113 -12.14 4.32 22.75
C PRO A 113 -11.81 5.49 21.81
N VAL A 114 -10.54 5.90 21.81
CA VAL A 114 -9.99 6.79 20.78
C VAL A 114 -9.41 5.88 19.72
N ILE A 115 -10.21 5.68 18.68
CA ILE A 115 -9.85 4.87 17.52
C ILE A 115 -9.36 5.85 16.46
N GLY A 116 -8.13 5.68 15.99
CA GLY A 116 -7.60 6.48 14.88
C GLY A 116 -8.51 6.33 13.66
N ASN A 117 -8.93 7.44 13.04
CA ASN A 117 -9.64 7.40 11.76
C ASN A 117 -8.64 7.03 10.65
N SER A 118 -8.35 5.74 10.49
CA SER A 118 -7.82 5.22 9.23
C SER A 118 -9.02 4.79 8.39
N LYS A 119 -9.19 5.42 7.22
CA LYS A 119 -10.15 4.99 6.19
C LYS A 119 -9.81 3.60 5.62
N ASN A 120 -8.62 3.07 5.94
CA ASN A 120 -8.19 1.70 5.63
C ASN A 120 -8.17 0.85 6.92
N VAL A 121 -9.13 -0.06 7.02
CA VAL A 121 -9.47 -0.88 8.22
C VAL A 121 -8.50 -2.04 8.45
N ASN A 122 -7.59 -2.32 7.51
CA ASN A 122 -6.64 -3.44 7.59
C ASN A 122 -5.35 -3.16 8.37
N ASN A 123 -5.14 -1.95 8.88
CA ASN A 123 -3.94 -1.61 9.64
C ASN A 123 -4.29 -1.21 11.08
N ASN A 124 -4.02 -2.11 12.03
CA ASN A 124 -3.89 -1.91 13.48
C ASN A 124 -4.32 -0.52 13.96
N TYR A 125 -5.61 -0.37 14.28
CA TYR A 125 -6.08 0.80 14.99
C TYR A 125 -5.36 0.83 16.34
N ARG A 126 -4.46 1.79 16.57
CA ARG A 126 -3.99 2.02 17.94
C ARG A 126 -5.16 2.58 18.72
N ALA A 127 -5.89 1.72 19.41
CA ALA A 127 -6.81 2.20 20.42
C ALA A 127 -6.01 2.67 21.61
N ALA A 128 -6.34 3.87 22.02
CA ALA A 128 -6.20 4.24 23.40
C ALA A 128 -7.60 4.47 23.97
N ILE A 129 -7.67 4.49 25.30
CA ILE A 129 -8.93 4.71 26.01
C ILE A 129 -8.83 6.10 26.61
N LYS A 130 -9.63 7.02 26.06
CA LYS A 130 -9.82 8.34 26.65
C LYS A 130 -10.70 8.18 27.88
N TYR A 131 -10.28 8.82 28.96
CA TYR A 131 -11.02 8.84 30.21
C TYR A 131 -11.13 10.27 30.74
N LYS A 132 -12.16 10.54 31.54
CA LYS A 132 -12.40 11.86 32.11
C LYS A 132 -12.31 11.84 33.63
N LYS A 133 -11.57 12.79 34.19
CA LYS A 133 -11.48 13.02 35.65
C LYS A 133 -11.42 14.53 35.90
N ASP A 134 -12.20 15.01 36.87
CA ASP A 134 -12.25 16.44 37.26
C ASP A 134 -12.45 17.42 36.09
N GLY A 135 -13.27 17.03 35.11
CA GLY A 135 -13.58 17.85 33.94
C GLY A 135 -12.55 17.81 32.81
N LYS A 136 -11.41 17.16 33.01
CA LYS A 136 -10.30 17.08 32.04
C LYS A 136 -10.09 15.65 31.53
N PHE A 137 -9.50 15.53 30.34
CA PHE A 137 -9.27 14.25 29.67
C PHE A 137 -7.84 13.77 29.82
N GLY A 138 -7.70 12.46 30.03
CA GLY A 138 -6.46 11.70 30.01
C GLY A 138 -6.58 10.50 29.07
N LEU A 139 -5.52 9.71 28.97
CA LEU A 139 -5.43 8.61 28.01
C LEU A 139 -4.75 7.38 28.62
N LEU A 140 -5.29 6.19 28.35
CA LEU A 140 -4.73 4.89 28.73
C LEU A 140 -4.44 4.08 27.47
N ASN A 141 -3.41 3.23 27.50
CA ASN A 141 -3.25 2.22 26.44
C ASN A 141 -4.27 1.07 26.61
N ILE A 142 -4.38 0.18 25.62
CA ILE A 142 -5.27 -1.01 25.68
C ILE A 142 -4.94 -1.98 26.82
N LYS A 143 -3.82 -1.81 27.53
CA LYS A 143 -3.42 -2.60 28.71
C LYS A 143 -3.72 -1.86 30.03
N GLY A 144 -4.32 -0.66 29.97
CA GLY A 144 -4.68 0.15 31.14
C GLY A 144 -3.56 0.97 31.74
N LYS A 145 -2.39 1.01 31.11
CA LYS A 145 -1.31 1.89 31.53
C LYS A 145 -1.66 3.32 31.14
N GLU A 146 -1.54 4.24 32.08
CA GLU A 146 -1.65 5.68 31.82
C GLU A 146 -0.59 6.14 30.82
N ILE A 147 -1.07 6.70 29.70
CA ILE A 147 -0.28 7.43 28.70
C ILE A 147 -0.31 8.92 29.06
N LEU A 148 -1.50 9.48 29.30
CA LEU A 148 -1.70 10.90 29.62
C LEU A 148 -2.55 11.06 30.89
N LYS A 149 -2.10 11.96 31.77
CA LYS A 149 -2.88 12.43 32.91
C LYS A 149 -4.08 13.25 32.47
N PRO A 150 -5.14 13.36 33.29
CA PRO A 150 -6.36 14.06 32.94
C PRO A 150 -6.19 15.56 33.14
N ILE A 151 -5.44 16.22 32.25
CA ILE A 151 -5.13 17.66 32.32
C ILE A 151 -5.56 18.43 31.06
N TYR A 152 -6.02 17.73 30.03
CA TYR A 152 -6.34 18.32 28.73
C TYR A 152 -7.83 18.66 28.62
N GLU A 153 -8.13 19.72 27.88
CA GLU A 153 -9.49 20.11 27.51
C GLU A 153 -10.06 19.18 26.44
N GLU A 154 -9.18 18.66 25.58
CA GLU A 154 -9.52 17.81 24.46
C GLU A 154 -8.34 16.90 24.13
N ILE A 155 -8.63 15.64 23.80
CA ILE A 155 -7.69 14.67 23.23
C ILE A 155 -8.38 14.06 22.01
N THR A 156 -7.80 14.29 20.83
CA THR A 156 -8.31 13.84 19.53
C THR A 156 -7.19 13.25 18.70
N THR A 157 -7.55 12.66 17.56
CA THR A 157 -6.59 12.16 16.56
C THR A 157 -6.40 13.21 15.48
N VAL A 158 -5.26 13.17 14.80
CA VAL A 158 -5.08 13.89 13.53
C VAL A 158 -5.50 12.96 12.39
N GLU A 159 -6.17 13.48 11.36
CA GLU A 159 -6.54 12.68 10.18
C GLU A 159 -5.29 12.04 9.54
N ASP A 160 -5.37 10.76 9.16
CA ASP A 160 -4.28 9.96 8.59
C ASP A 160 -3.02 9.79 9.47
N ASP A 161 -3.10 10.16 10.75
CA ASP A 161 -2.05 9.94 11.73
C ASP A 161 -2.42 8.79 12.66
N THR A 162 -1.59 7.76 12.64
CA THR A 162 -1.76 6.55 13.47
C THR A 162 -0.82 6.52 14.68
N GLN A 163 0.07 7.52 14.83
CA GLN A 163 1.13 7.50 15.83
C GLN A 163 0.91 8.47 16.98
N ASN A 164 0.32 9.64 16.71
CA ASN A 164 0.28 10.73 17.68
C ASN A 164 -1.14 11.23 17.98
N TYR A 165 -1.28 11.85 19.15
CA TYR A 165 -2.54 12.44 19.61
C TYR A 165 -2.44 13.96 19.60
N LYS A 166 -3.49 14.60 19.08
CA LYS A 166 -3.69 16.05 19.18
C LYS A 166 -4.31 16.35 20.52
N VAL A 167 -3.69 17.27 21.26
CA VAL A 167 -4.13 17.64 22.61
C VAL A 167 -4.41 19.13 22.68
N LYS A 168 -5.43 19.52 23.45
CA LYS A 168 -5.76 20.92 23.70
C LYS A 168 -5.58 21.26 25.17
N LYS A 169 -4.83 22.34 25.43
CA LYS A 169 -4.61 22.88 26.77
C LYS A 169 -4.56 24.39 26.70
N ASP A 170 -5.26 25.06 27.61
CA ASP A 170 -5.33 26.53 27.70
C ASP A 170 -5.73 27.17 26.35
N GLY A 171 -6.69 26.53 25.66
CA GLY A 171 -7.19 26.98 24.36
C GLY A 171 -6.29 26.73 23.14
N LYS A 172 -5.09 26.16 23.32
CA LYS A 172 -4.11 25.94 22.24
C LYS A 172 -3.86 24.45 21.99
N PHE A 173 -3.48 24.11 20.76
CA PHE A 173 -3.19 22.74 20.36
C PHE A 173 -1.70 22.42 20.44
N GLY A 174 -1.43 21.18 20.87
CA GLY A 174 -0.12 20.53 20.88
C GLY A 174 -0.25 19.08 20.40
N LEU A 175 0.86 18.35 20.42
CA LEU A 175 0.96 16.98 19.94
C LEU A 175 1.75 16.12 20.94
N VAL A 176 1.30 14.91 21.17
CA VAL A 176 1.96 13.92 22.02
C VAL A 176 2.03 12.57 21.32
N ASP A 177 3.05 11.77 21.60
CA ASP A 177 3.16 10.41 21.06
C ASP A 177 2.30 9.39 21.86
N ASP A 178 2.33 8.14 21.41
CA ASP A 178 1.62 7.00 22.02
C ASP A 178 2.19 6.52 23.36
N GLU A 179 3.36 7.04 23.75
CA GLU A 179 3.95 6.86 25.07
C GLU A 179 3.62 8.02 26.02
N GLY A 180 3.01 9.09 25.51
CA GLY A 180 2.63 10.29 26.26
C GLY A 180 3.71 11.37 26.30
N ASN A 181 4.79 11.22 25.52
CA ASN A 181 5.82 12.24 25.41
C ASN A 181 5.29 13.43 24.61
N THR A 182 5.60 14.65 25.06
CA THR A 182 5.24 15.86 24.33
C THR A 182 6.14 16.06 23.11
N LEU A 183 5.54 16.05 21.92
CA LEU A 183 6.22 16.32 20.64
C LEU A 183 6.12 17.80 20.28
N LEU A 184 4.94 18.40 20.45
CA LEU A 184 4.69 19.83 20.28
C LEU A 184 3.96 20.35 21.51
N ASN A 185 4.51 21.38 22.15
CA ASN A 185 3.82 22.06 23.25
C ASN A 185 2.51 22.70 22.75
N PRO A 186 1.47 22.79 23.60
CA PRO A 186 0.26 23.54 23.30
C PRO A 186 0.52 25.04 23.06
N GLU A 187 0.79 25.42 21.81
CA GLU A 187 1.06 26.81 21.43
C GLU A 187 0.45 27.21 20.08
N PHE A 188 -0.15 26.26 19.36
CA PHE A 188 -0.68 26.47 18.02
C PHE A 188 -2.18 26.75 18.05
N SER A 189 -2.65 27.57 17.11
CA SER A 189 -4.09 27.76 16.91
C SER A 189 -4.73 26.54 16.27
N ASP A 190 -3.95 25.77 15.50
CA ASP A 190 -4.36 24.49 14.94
C ASP A 190 -3.16 23.61 14.55
N ILE A 191 -3.41 22.30 14.46
CA ILE A 191 -2.47 21.28 13.95
C ILE A 191 -3.28 20.35 13.04
N LYS A 192 -2.89 20.23 11.78
CA LYS A 192 -3.57 19.40 10.77
C LYS A 192 -2.59 18.47 10.08
N SER A 193 -3.11 17.38 9.53
CA SER A 193 -2.33 16.51 8.64
C SER A 193 -1.85 17.29 7.43
N ALA A 194 -0.60 17.07 7.02
CA ALA A 194 -0.06 17.58 5.76
C ALA A 194 -0.18 16.58 4.60
N ASN A 195 -0.87 15.45 4.80
CA ASN A 195 -1.12 14.45 3.76
C ASN A 195 -2.34 14.88 2.93
N LYS A 196 -2.28 14.77 1.60
CA LYS A 196 -3.38 15.19 0.71
C LYS A 196 -4.27 14.03 0.28
N THR A 197 -3.75 12.81 0.26
CA THR A 197 -4.48 11.64 -0.27
C THR A 197 -4.54 10.50 0.75
N ALA A 198 -5.76 9.99 0.98
CA ALA A 198 -6.03 8.81 1.81
C ALA A 198 -5.76 7.47 1.08
N TRP A 199 -5.41 7.55 -0.20
CA TRP A 199 -5.28 6.42 -1.12
C TRP A 199 -3.92 6.50 -1.79
N ASN A 200 -2.84 6.09 -1.13
CA ASN A 200 -1.59 5.84 -1.85
C ASN A 200 -0.75 4.77 -1.17
N GLU A 201 -0.46 3.73 -1.95
CA GLU A 201 0.43 2.59 -1.71
C GLU A 201 1.92 2.98 -1.56
N PHE A 202 2.22 4.26 -1.36
CA PHE A 202 3.58 4.77 -1.26
C PHE A 202 3.86 5.31 0.14
N SER A 203 4.94 4.85 0.76
CA SER A 203 5.43 5.27 2.08
C SER A 203 5.90 6.73 2.09
N VAL A 204 5.01 7.69 1.90
CA VAL A 204 5.32 9.12 2.01
C VAL A 204 5.40 9.47 3.49
N LYS A 205 6.45 10.21 3.89
CA LYS A 205 6.64 10.57 5.29
C LYS A 205 5.49 11.48 5.79
N PRO A 206 4.79 11.09 6.86
CA PRO A 206 3.75 11.93 7.45
C PRO A 206 4.34 13.16 8.14
N GLY A 207 3.53 14.21 8.28
CA GLY A 207 3.91 15.45 8.94
C GLY A 207 2.68 16.35 9.12
N TYR A 208 2.89 17.50 9.75
CA TYR A 208 1.80 18.38 10.14
C TYR A 208 1.97 19.79 9.62
N ILE A 209 0.84 20.37 9.19
CA ILE A 209 0.70 21.80 9.06
C ILE A 209 0.38 22.36 10.46
N ILE A 210 1.22 23.30 10.91
CA ILE A 210 1.09 23.96 12.21
C ILE A 210 0.74 25.42 12.00
N SER A 211 -0.34 25.88 12.62
CA SER A 211 -0.87 27.23 12.38
C SER A 211 -0.77 28.13 13.61
N LYS A 212 -0.50 29.41 13.39
CA LYS A 212 -0.61 30.48 14.40
C LYS A 212 -1.44 31.63 13.85
N ILE A 213 -2.17 32.32 14.72
CA ILE A 213 -2.87 33.56 14.37
C ILE A 213 -1.94 34.74 14.69
N THR A 214 -1.71 35.61 13.71
CA THR A 214 -0.94 36.85 13.87
C THR A 214 -1.81 38.07 13.58
N ASN A 215 -1.28 39.27 13.82
CA ASN A 215 -1.96 40.53 13.50
C ASN A 215 -2.25 40.70 12.01
N LYS A 216 -1.56 39.96 11.12
CA LYS A 216 -1.75 39.99 9.67
C LYS A 216 -2.67 38.88 9.16
N GLY A 217 -3.17 38.01 10.04
CA GLY A 217 -3.93 36.82 9.68
C GLY A 217 -3.26 35.52 10.13
N PRO A 218 -3.84 34.35 9.79
CA PRO A 218 -3.24 33.06 10.05
C PRO A 218 -1.94 32.90 9.27
N VAL A 219 -0.96 32.26 9.88
CA VAL A 219 0.29 31.86 9.23
C VAL A 219 0.55 30.39 9.48
N GLU A 220 1.16 29.75 8.51
CA GLU A 220 1.43 28.32 8.50
C GLU A 220 2.93 28.03 8.51
N GLY A 221 3.23 26.87 9.11
CA GLY A 221 4.54 26.24 9.14
C GLY A 221 4.37 24.72 9.00
N PHE A 222 5.48 24.01 9.11
CA PHE A 222 5.53 22.57 8.96
C PHE A 222 6.36 21.93 10.06
N SER A 223 5.86 20.83 10.62
CA SER A 223 6.63 19.93 11.49
C SER A 223 6.61 18.50 10.97
N ASP A 224 7.70 17.76 11.19
CA ASP A 224 7.70 16.32 10.94
C ASP A 224 6.81 15.55 11.93
N ILE A 225 6.65 14.24 11.73
CA ILE A 225 5.83 13.40 12.62
C ILE A 225 6.35 13.31 14.07
N ASN A 226 7.60 13.68 14.33
CA ASN A 226 8.15 13.70 15.69
C ASN A 226 8.02 15.08 16.36
N GLY A 227 7.31 16.03 15.73
CA GLY A 227 7.15 17.39 16.23
C GLY A 227 8.36 18.30 15.99
N ASN A 228 9.35 17.90 15.19
CA ASN A 228 10.43 18.80 14.82
C ASN A 228 9.92 19.83 13.82
N ILE A 229 9.91 21.11 14.23
CA ILE A 229 9.50 22.23 13.36
C ILE A 229 10.57 22.43 12.29
N LEU A 230 10.24 22.10 11.04
CA LEU A 230 11.14 22.31 9.89
C LEU A 230 10.94 23.68 9.27
N ILE A 231 9.71 24.18 9.29
CA ILE A 231 9.33 25.51 8.81
C ILE A 231 8.51 26.18 9.92
N SER A 232 9.03 27.26 10.51
CA SER A 232 8.29 28.01 11.52
C SER A 232 7.06 28.70 10.91
N PRO A 233 5.94 28.84 11.66
CA PRO A 233 4.75 29.51 11.17
C PRO A 233 5.00 30.97 10.78
N LYS A 234 5.03 31.26 9.47
CA LYS A 234 5.23 32.61 8.92
C LYS A 234 4.75 32.79 7.47
N TYR A 235 4.31 31.72 6.82
CA TYR A 235 3.88 31.73 5.42
C TYR A 235 2.36 31.81 5.33
N GLU A 236 1.87 32.35 4.21
CA GLU A 236 0.43 32.41 3.92
C GLU A 236 -0.16 31.01 3.72
N ASP A 237 0.63 30.10 3.14
CA ASP A 237 0.27 28.73 2.82
C ASP A 237 1.52 27.85 2.82
N VAL A 238 1.41 26.63 3.35
CA VAL A 238 2.45 25.60 3.29
C VAL A 238 1.87 24.29 2.78
N GLU A 239 2.39 23.82 1.65
CA GLU A 239 1.93 22.59 0.99
C GLU A 239 3.06 21.56 0.98
N LYS A 240 2.85 20.42 1.65
CA LYS A 240 3.78 19.28 1.55
C LYS A 240 3.60 18.55 0.21
N LEU A 241 4.71 18.23 -0.45
CA LEU A 241 4.75 17.38 -1.63
C LEU A 241 4.84 15.90 -1.26
N GLU A 242 4.09 15.07 -1.97
CA GLU A 242 4.10 13.61 -1.81
C GLU A 242 5.25 12.98 -2.63
N ILE A 243 6.48 13.16 -2.15
CA ILE A 243 7.70 12.61 -2.78
C ILE A 243 8.21 11.43 -1.93
N PRO A 244 8.36 10.21 -2.50
CA PRO A 244 8.97 9.09 -1.79
C PRO A 244 10.41 9.39 -1.38
N GLY A 245 10.78 9.02 -0.16
CA GLY A 245 12.16 9.16 0.32
C GLY A 245 12.26 9.66 1.76
N ASP A 246 13.49 10.03 2.13
CA ASP A 246 13.81 10.43 3.50
C ASP A 246 13.58 11.93 3.77
N ASP A 247 13.47 12.74 2.73
CA ASP A 247 13.38 14.20 2.84
C ASP A 247 11.94 14.70 2.73
N TYR A 248 11.62 15.77 3.45
CA TYR A 248 10.38 16.54 3.26
C TYR A 248 10.58 17.59 2.18
N TYR A 249 9.65 17.68 1.23
CA TYR A 249 9.59 18.77 0.27
C TYR A 249 8.30 19.56 0.48
N MET A 250 8.40 20.88 0.55
CA MET A 250 7.26 21.76 0.84
C MET A 250 7.28 22.96 -0.08
N PHE A 251 6.17 23.22 -0.77
CA PHE A 251 5.92 24.53 -1.35
C PHE A 251 5.47 25.48 -0.25
N VAL A 252 5.98 26.71 -0.31
CA VAL A 252 5.58 27.78 0.60
C VAL A 252 5.13 28.98 -0.21
N GLN A 253 4.12 29.70 0.27
CA GLN A 253 3.64 30.93 -0.35
C GLN A 253 3.84 32.13 0.56
N ASP A 254 4.39 33.20 0.00
CA ASP A 254 4.56 34.50 0.65
C ASP A 254 4.28 35.62 -0.38
N ALA A 255 3.40 36.55 -0.04
CA ALA A 255 2.98 37.65 -0.92
C ALA A 255 2.56 37.18 -2.33
N GLY A 256 1.85 36.04 -2.41
CA GLY A 256 1.41 35.45 -3.67
C GLY A 256 2.51 34.86 -4.56
N LYS A 257 3.75 34.72 -4.05
CA LYS A 257 4.86 34.06 -4.75
C LYS A 257 5.23 32.75 -4.05
N LYS A 258 5.63 31.77 -4.85
CA LYS A 258 5.95 30.42 -4.37
C LYS A 258 7.45 30.18 -4.27
N GLY A 259 7.85 29.43 -3.25
CA GLY A 259 9.19 28.91 -3.02
C GLY A 259 9.16 27.42 -2.65
N LEU A 260 10.33 26.79 -2.60
CA LEU A 260 10.48 25.37 -2.27
C LEU A 260 11.44 25.20 -1.11
N TYR A 261 11.03 24.38 -0.14
CA TYR A 261 11.88 23.87 0.93
C TYR A 261 12.16 22.37 0.74
N LYS A 262 13.38 21.97 1.13
CA LYS A 262 13.78 20.59 1.38
C LYS A 262 14.23 20.48 2.83
N ASN A 263 13.46 19.78 3.64
CA ASN A 263 13.56 19.78 5.10
C ASN A 263 13.55 21.22 5.64
N THR A 264 14.64 21.65 6.28
CA THR A 264 14.83 23.01 6.81
C THR A 264 15.46 23.98 5.81
N LYS A 265 15.94 23.50 4.67
CA LYS A 265 16.67 24.32 3.69
C LYS A 265 15.72 24.87 2.64
N GLN A 266 15.72 26.18 2.45
CA GLN A 266 15.06 26.80 1.30
C GLN A 266 15.90 26.53 0.04
N ILE A 267 15.29 25.82 -0.91
CA ILE A 267 15.91 25.43 -2.17
C ILE A 267 15.59 26.45 -3.27
N LEU A 268 14.31 26.83 -3.39
CA LEU A 268 13.87 27.89 -4.29
C LEU A 268 13.34 29.07 -3.47
N PRO A 269 13.81 30.31 -3.74
CA PRO A 269 13.27 31.50 -3.09
C PRO A 269 11.81 31.73 -3.47
N THR A 270 11.06 32.47 -2.65
CA THR A 270 9.66 32.85 -2.89
C THR A 270 9.53 33.92 -3.98
N THR A 271 9.97 33.60 -5.20
CA THR A 271 9.97 34.53 -6.35
C THR A 271 9.16 34.04 -7.55
N TYR A 272 8.73 32.77 -7.54
CA TYR A 272 8.07 32.15 -8.68
C TYR A 272 6.57 32.42 -8.66
N GLN A 273 5.98 32.57 -9.85
CA GLN A 273 4.53 32.72 -10.01
C GLN A 273 3.80 31.40 -9.76
N GLU A 274 4.44 30.29 -10.11
CA GLU A 274 3.88 28.94 -10.00
C GLU A 274 5.03 27.95 -9.79
N LEU A 275 4.77 26.94 -8.96
CA LEU A 275 5.61 25.75 -8.80
C LEU A 275 4.70 24.53 -8.92
N SER A 276 5.12 23.54 -9.70
CA SER A 276 4.41 22.27 -9.85
C SER A 276 5.40 21.11 -9.84
N TYR A 277 5.09 20.03 -9.14
CA TYR A 277 5.91 18.82 -9.11
C TYR A 277 5.55 17.89 -10.27
N SER A 278 6.49 17.63 -11.18
CA SER A 278 6.31 16.72 -12.33
C SER A 278 6.89 15.32 -12.05
N LYS A 279 6.60 14.76 -10.86
CA LYS A 279 7.09 13.46 -10.36
C LYS A 279 8.60 13.29 -10.14
N LYS A 280 9.47 14.05 -10.82
CA LYS A 280 10.94 14.01 -10.62
C LYS A 280 11.59 15.39 -10.56
N ASN A 281 10.91 16.41 -11.08
CA ASN A 281 11.41 17.77 -11.21
C ASN A 281 10.38 18.76 -10.67
N ILE A 282 10.82 20.02 -10.53
CA ILE A 282 9.92 21.13 -10.25
C ILE A 282 9.79 21.95 -11.52
N ILE A 283 8.57 22.02 -12.03
CA ILE A 283 8.19 22.97 -13.07
C ILE A 283 8.07 24.34 -12.43
N ILE A 284 8.75 25.31 -13.01
CA ILE A 284 8.80 26.68 -12.51
C ILE A 284 8.14 27.61 -13.52
N LYS A 285 7.35 28.58 -13.03
CA LYS A 285 6.85 29.68 -13.85
C LYS A 285 7.44 31.00 -13.39
N LYS A 286 8.12 31.68 -14.32
CA LYS A 286 8.71 33.00 -14.10
C LYS A 286 8.48 33.85 -15.34
N ASP A 287 8.07 35.09 -15.13
CA ASP A 287 7.77 36.06 -16.21
C ASP A 287 6.82 35.50 -17.28
N GLY A 288 5.84 34.70 -16.84
CA GLY A 288 4.83 34.09 -17.72
C GLY A 288 5.31 32.88 -18.53
N LYS A 289 6.57 32.45 -18.40
CA LYS A 289 7.15 31.31 -19.11
C LYS A 289 7.46 30.14 -18.18
N TYR A 290 7.40 28.93 -18.73
CA TYR A 290 7.68 27.68 -18.02
C TYR A 290 9.12 27.20 -18.27
N GLY A 291 9.72 26.69 -17.21
CA GLY A 291 11.01 26.00 -17.20
C GLY A 291 10.99 24.85 -16.19
N MET A 292 12.16 24.28 -15.91
CA MET A 292 12.29 23.10 -15.07
C MET A 292 13.57 23.15 -14.23
N THR A 293 13.46 22.74 -12.96
CA THR A 293 14.59 22.53 -12.07
C THR A 293 14.63 21.10 -11.55
N THR A 294 15.78 20.65 -11.05
CA THR A 294 15.86 19.48 -10.17
C THR A 294 15.19 19.78 -8.83
N LEU A 295 14.95 18.74 -8.02
CA LEU A 295 14.45 18.88 -6.64
C LEU A 295 15.41 19.64 -5.71
N ASP A 296 16.71 19.67 -6.03
CA ASP A 296 17.72 20.46 -5.31
C ASP A 296 17.86 21.89 -5.85
N GLY A 297 16.97 22.32 -6.75
CA GLY A 297 16.88 23.70 -7.24
C GLY A 297 17.86 24.05 -8.36
N LYS A 298 18.57 23.06 -8.92
CA LYS A 298 19.40 23.29 -10.11
C LYS A 298 18.49 23.47 -11.32
N GLU A 299 18.58 24.61 -11.99
CA GLU A 299 17.90 24.82 -13.27
C GLU A 299 18.45 23.85 -14.32
N VAL A 300 17.54 23.09 -14.94
CA VAL A 300 17.85 22.18 -16.07
C VAL A 300 17.25 22.70 -17.37
N ILE A 301 16.15 23.46 -17.28
CA ILE A 301 15.52 24.15 -18.41
C ILE A 301 15.16 25.55 -17.95
N SER A 302 15.80 26.56 -18.55
CA SER A 302 15.46 27.96 -18.30
C SER A 302 14.03 28.27 -18.75
N PRO A 303 13.27 29.11 -18.01
CA PRO A 303 11.93 29.52 -18.40
C PRO A 303 11.88 30.14 -19.81
N ARG A 304 11.26 29.43 -20.76
CA ARG A 304 11.10 29.90 -22.16
C ARG A 304 9.84 29.40 -22.85
N PHE A 305 9.26 28.32 -22.34
CA PHE A 305 8.13 27.65 -22.95
C PHE A 305 6.79 28.30 -22.57
N THR A 306 5.80 28.23 -23.46
CA THR A 306 4.46 28.82 -23.23
C THR A 306 3.56 27.91 -22.40
N SER A 307 3.75 26.60 -22.51
CA SER A 307 2.99 25.58 -21.78
C SER A 307 3.84 24.32 -21.59
N TYR A 308 3.38 23.45 -20.71
CA TYR A 308 3.96 22.15 -20.47
C TYR A 308 2.87 21.10 -20.25
N ASN A 309 3.20 19.85 -20.52
CA ASN A 309 2.37 18.68 -20.25
C ASN A 309 3.24 17.62 -19.55
N PRO A 310 3.07 17.41 -18.23
CA PRO A 310 3.84 16.43 -17.49
C PRO A 310 3.40 15.00 -17.86
N GLN A 311 4.37 14.13 -18.12
CA GLN A 311 4.20 12.69 -18.35
C GLN A 311 4.92 11.92 -17.23
N ASP A 312 4.82 10.59 -17.20
CA ASP A 312 5.35 9.79 -16.08
C ASP A 312 6.82 10.04 -15.75
N ASN A 313 7.69 10.19 -16.75
CA ASN A 313 9.14 10.43 -16.57
C ASN A 313 9.70 11.54 -17.45
N PHE A 314 8.82 12.20 -18.19
CA PHE A 314 9.18 13.18 -19.19
C PHE A 314 8.28 14.39 -19.05
N VAL A 315 8.76 15.52 -19.55
CA VAL A 315 7.95 16.74 -19.63
C VAL A 315 7.95 17.19 -21.08
N ALA A 316 6.77 17.22 -21.68
CA ALA A 316 6.58 17.85 -22.98
C ALA A 316 6.42 19.35 -22.76
N PHE A 317 7.25 20.14 -23.41
CA PHE A 317 7.14 21.59 -23.41
C PHE A 317 6.74 22.09 -24.80
N THR A 318 5.88 23.11 -24.84
CA THR A 318 5.42 23.70 -26.10
C THR A 318 6.08 25.06 -26.32
N ASP A 319 6.60 25.28 -27.53
CA ASP A 319 7.00 26.59 -28.04
C ASP A 319 6.52 26.76 -29.49
N ALA A 320 5.70 27.78 -29.75
CA ALA A 320 5.13 28.10 -31.07
C ALA A 320 4.60 26.85 -31.83
N ASP A 321 3.69 26.11 -31.19
CA ASP A 321 3.02 24.89 -31.70
C ASP A 321 3.93 23.66 -31.90
N LYS A 322 5.20 23.73 -31.50
CA LYS A 322 6.13 22.60 -31.50
C LYS A 322 6.28 22.03 -30.10
N GLU A 323 6.24 20.71 -30.00
CA GLU A 323 6.47 19.99 -28.75
C GLU A 323 7.91 19.48 -28.67
N TYR A 324 8.52 19.67 -27.50
CA TYR A 324 9.86 19.23 -27.17
C TYR A 324 9.78 18.36 -25.92
N VAL A 325 10.27 17.13 -26.01
CA VAL A 325 10.23 16.16 -24.92
C VAL A 325 11.55 16.19 -24.20
N TYR A 326 11.52 16.40 -22.89
CA TYR A 326 12.72 16.40 -22.06
C TYR A 326 12.66 15.31 -20.98
N ASP A 327 13.81 14.70 -20.72
CA ASP A 327 14.02 13.84 -19.57
C ASP A 327 14.20 14.66 -18.28
N GLU A 328 14.36 13.97 -17.15
CA GLU A 328 14.53 14.59 -15.83
C GLU A 328 15.81 15.42 -15.65
N HIS A 329 16.78 15.24 -16.54
CA HIS A 329 18.06 15.95 -16.54
C HIS A 329 18.05 17.16 -17.48
N GLY A 330 16.96 17.37 -18.23
CA GLY A 330 16.83 18.42 -19.23
C GLY A 330 17.44 18.06 -20.58
N ASN A 331 17.76 16.79 -20.83
CA ASN A 331 18.14 16.33 -22.16
C ASN A 331 16.89 16.12 -23.01
N GLN A 332 16.96 16.52 -24.27
CA GLN A 332 15.87 16.27 -25.21
C GLN A 332 15.84 14.79 -25.57
N VAL A 333 14.67 14.16 -25.50
CA VAL A 333 14.48 12.74 -25.84
C VAL A 333 14.16 12.61 -27.32
N GLY A 334 14.97 11.81 -28.01
CA GLY A 334 14.90 11.65 -29.46
C GLY A 334 15.42 12.86 -30.25
N LYS A 335 15.56 12.68 -31.57
CA LYS A 335 16.16 13.68 -32.47
C LYS A 335 15.14 14.54 -33.24
N GLY A 336 13.85 14.25 -33.08
CA GLY A 336 12.78 14.85 -33.88
C GLY A 336 11.83 15.76 -33.08
N VAL A 337 10.98 16.45 -33.83
CA VAL A 337 9.73 17.02 -33.32
C VAL A 337 8.70 15.90 -33.43
N TYR A 338 8.21 15.42 -32.31
CA TYR A 338 7.26 14.31 -32.25
C TYR A 338 5.96 14.76 -31.62
N LYS A 339 4.90 14.05 -31.94
CA LYS A 339 3.71 14.03 -31.10
C LYS A 339 3.91 12.91 -30.08
N ILE A 340 3.92 13.24 -28.78
CA ILE A 340 3.87 12.20 -27.74
C ILE A 340 2.49 11.57 -27.77
N ILE A 341 2.43 10.25 -27.90
CA ILE A 341 1.16 9.53 -27.84
C ILE A 341 0.92 8.98 -26.44
N SER A 342 1.93 8.36 -25.83
CA SER A 342 1.77 7.74 -24.51
C SER A 342 3.11 7.45 -23.83
N SER A 343 3.10 7.44 -22.49
CA SER A 343 4.13 6.79 -21.69
C SER A 343 3.98 5.26 -21.79
N ALA A 344 5.11 4.55 -21.82
CA ALA A 344 5.11 3.11 -21.62
C ALA A 344 5.03 2.80 -20.11
N SER A 345 4.52 1.62 -19.74
CA SER A 345 4.49 1.20 -18.33
C SER A 345 5.89 1.07 -17.71
N ASN A 346 6.92 0.88 -18.54
CA ASN A 346 8.31 1.03 -18.15
C ASN A 346 8.82 2.44 -18.41
N LYS A 347 9.33 3.04 -17.34
CA LYS A 347 9.72 4.44 -17.21
C LYS A 347 10.82 4.91 -18.15
N ASN A 348 11.61 3.98 -18.68
CA ASN A 348 12.72 4.29 -19.57
C ASN A 348 12.27 4.51 -21.03
N TYR A 349 11.02 4.18 -21.36
CA TYR A 349 10.55 4.20 -22.73
C TYR A 349 9.39 5.20 -22.92
N ILE A 350 9.35 5.81 -24.10
CA ILE A 350 8.19 6.56 -24.60
C ILE A 350 7.74 6.01 -25.94
N ILE A 351 6.44 6.11 -26.21
CA ILE A 351 5.89 5.85 -27.53
C ILE A 351 5.61 7.20 -28.21
N VAL A 352 6.26 7.41 -29.35
CA VAL A 352 6.14 8.64 -30.13
C VAL A 352 5.62 8.32 -31.52
N GLU A 353 4.95 9.30 -32.12
CA GLU A 353 4.54 9.28 -33.52
C GLU A 353 5.21 10.42 -34.25
N ASN A 354 5.80 10.09 -35.40
CA ASN A 354 6.32 11.09 -36.31
C ASN A 354 5.19 11.66 -37.19
N TYR A 355 5.47 12.77 -37.89
CA TYR A 355 4.45 13.40 -38.75
C TYR A 355 4.01 12.56 -39.96
N SER A 356 4.69 11.45 -40.27
CA SER A 356 4.24 10.46 -41.26
C SER A 356 3.29 9.41 -40.68
N GLY A 357 3.01 9.43 -39.38
CA GLY A 357 2.11 8.47 -38.71
C GLY A 357 2.77 7.16 -38.32
N GLU A 358 4.09 7.04 -38.43
CA GLU A 358 4.84 5.86 -37.95
C GLU A 358 5.06 5.99 -36.44
N ARG A 359 4.79 4.90 -35.72
CA ARG A 359 5.00 4.81 -34.28
C ARG A 359 6.28 4.08 -33.96
N MET A 360 6.96 4.54 -32.91
CA MET A 360 8.23 3.96 -32.46
C MET A 360 8.37 4.05 -30.95
N ALA A 361 9.11 3.10 -30.38
CA ALA A 361 9.55 3.18 -29.00
C ALA A 361 10.91 3.89 -28.95
N VAL A 362 11.08 4.80 -27.99
CA VAL A 362 12.32 5.56 -27.78
C VAL A 362 12.83 5.36 -26.36
N ASN A 363 14.14 5.17 -26.21
CA ASN A 363 14.85 5.11 -24.94
C ASN A 363 16.14 5.93 -25.03
N GLY A 364 16.11 7.14 -24.46
CA GLY A 364 17.18 8.12 -24.65
C GLY A 364 17.40 8.44 -26.13
N ASP A 365 18.60 8.14 -26.63
CA ASP A 365 18.98 8.34 -28.03
C ASP A 365 18.65 7.16 -28.95
N LYS A 366 18.23 6.01 -28.39
CA LYS A 366 17.91 4.79 -29.16
C LYS A 366 16.45 4.77 -29.56
N GLN A 367 16.18 4.23 -30.75
CA GLN A 367 14.84 4.10 -31.31
C GLN A 367 14.65 2.67 -31.81
N LEU A 368 13.47 2.12 -31.55
CA LEU A 368 12.98 0.89 -32.14
C LEU A 368 11.92 1.28 -33.18
N ASN A 369 12.36 1.43 -34.43
CA ASN A 369 11.59 1.96 -35.54
C ASN A 369 11.75 1.08 -36.79
N GLU A 370 10.80 0.17 -37.01
CA GLU A 370 10.81 -0.74 -38.16
C GLU A 370 9.55 -0.56 -39.02
N GLY A 371 9.01 0.66 -39.14
CA GLY A 371 7.79 0.92 -39.91
C GLY A 371 6.55 0.37 -39.22
N PHE A 372 6.44 0.53 -37.90
CA PHE A 372 5.29 0.04 -37.14
C PHE A 372 4.10 0.97 -37.29
N ILE A 373 2.91 0.37 -37.47
CA ILE A 373 1.64 1.09 -37.39
C ILE A 373 1.32 1.36 -35.93
N ASP A 374 1.59 0.37 -35.07
CA ASP A 374 1.46 0.52 -33.62
C ASP A 374 2.54 -0.24 -32.86
N ILE A 375 2.87 0.23 -31.67
CA ILE A 375 3.85 -0.38 -30.78
C ILE A 375 3.52 -0.10 -29.32
N THR A 376 3.48 -1.15 -28.51
CA THR A 376 3.14 -1.10 -27.08
C THR A 376 4.19 -1.86 -26.28
N TYR A 377 4.55 -1.35 -25.11
CA TYR A 377 5.50 -2.03 -24.22
C TYR A 377 4.89 -3.30 -23.61
N ALA A 378 5.69 -4.36 -23.55
CA ALA A 378 5.32 -5.62 -22.89
C ALA A 378 6.00 -5.75 -21.51
N PHE A 379 7.30 -6.07 -21.50
CA PHE A 379 8.12 -6.22 -20.30
C PHE A 379 9.61 -6.15 -20.65
N ASP A 380 10.46 -5.86 -19.66
CA ASP A 380 11.91 -5.66 -19.79
C ASP A 380 12.29 -4.67 -20.93
N ASP A 381 12.72 -5.19 -22.08
CA ASP A 381 13.06 -4.43 -23.28
C ASP A 381 12.21 -4.79 -24.51
N LYS A 382 11.12 -5.54 -24.29
CA LYS A 382 10.25 -6.11 -25.33
C LYS A 382 8.99 -5.28 -25.54
N PHE A 383 8.59 -5.23 -26.80
CA PHE A 383 7.46 -4.47 -27.32
C PHE A 383 6.64 -5.35 -28.24
N ILE A 384 5.33 -5.25 -28.11
CA ILE A 384 4.38 -5.81 -29.06
C ILE A 384 4.18 -4.77 -30.15
N PHE A 385 4.38 -5.14 -31.40
CA PHE A 385 4.17 -4.25 -32.53
C PHE A 385 3.07 -4.76 -33.45
N PHE A 386 2.42 -3.83 -34.15
CA PHE A 386 1.45 -4.11 -35.20
C PHE A 386 1.99 -3.63 -36.54
N LYS A 387 2.07 -4.54 -37.50
CA LYS A 387 2.56 -4.31 -38.87
C LYS A 387 1.96 -5.36 -39.80
N ASN A 388 1.68 -5.01 -41.06
CA ASN A 388 1.12 -5.94 -42.05
C ASN A 388 -0.14 -6.69 -41.57
N ASP A 389 -1.04 -5.98 -40.88
CA ASP A 389 -2.27 -6.52 -40.27
C ASP A 389 -2.07 -7.65 -39.25
N LYS A 390 -0.87 -7.75 -38.66
CA LYS A 390 -0.51 -8.78 -37.68
C LYS A 390 0.33 -8.22 -36.54
N TYR A 391 0.27 -8.93 -35.42
CA TYR A 391 1.07 -8.65 -34.23
C TYR A 391 2.32 -9.52 -34.19
N GLY A 392 3.42 -8.90 -33.75
CA GLY A 392 4.71 -9.53 -33.47
C GLY A 392 5.34 -8.96 -32.19
N VAL A 393 6.53 -9.45 -31.85
CA VAL A 393 7.29 -8.98 -30.68
C VAL A 393 8.69 -8.58 -31.12
N ALA A 394 9.12 -7.40 -30.72
CA ALA A 394 10.46 -6.88 -30.94
C ALA A 394 11.09 -6.46 -29.62
N SER A 395 12.42 -6.39 -29.55
CA SER A 395 13.15 -5.86 -28.42
C SER A 395 14.19 -4.84 -28.84
N PHE A 396 14.56 -3.95 -27.92
CA PHE A 396 15.69 -3.04 -28.15
C PHE A 396 17.02 -3.76 -28.30
N SER A 397 17.17 -4.95 -27.70
CA SER A 397 18.41 -5.72 -27.77
C SER A 397 18.58 -6.51 -29.07
N LYS A 398 17.50 -7.00 -29.68
CA LYS A 398 17.57 -7.90 -30.85
C LYS A 398 16.73 -7.48 -32.06
N GLY A 399 15.96 -6.41 -31.99
CA GLY A 399 14.97 -6.08 -33.02
C GLY A 399 13.81 -7.07 -33.00
N ILE A 400 13.29 -7.48 -34.16
CA ILE A 400 12.16 -8.42 -34.24
C ILE A 400 12.58 -9.81 -33.74
N GLU A 401 11.99 -10.27 -32.63
CA GLU A 401 12.22 -11.61 -32.06
C GLU A 401 11.10 -12.59 -32.41
N VAL A 402 9.85 -12.10 -32.51
CA VAL A 402 8.69 -12.85 -32.99
C VAL A 402 8.10 -12.09 -34.17
N LYS A 403 8.13 -12.71 -35.35
CA LYS A 403 7.61 -12.10 -36.59
C LYS A 403 6.09 -11.88 -36.50
N GLU A 404 5.61 -10.82 -37.15
CA GLU A 404 4.21 -10.49 -37.27
C GLU A 404 3.42 -11.64 -37.95
N SER A 405 2.70 -12.39 -37.12
CA SER A 405 1.98 -13.60 -37.55
C SER A 405 0.71 -13.87 -36.74
N TYR A 406 0.53 -13.16 -35.63
CA TYR A 406 -0.58 -13.33 -34.71
C TYR A 406 -1.69 -12.33 -35.00
N ASP A 407 -2.94 -12.75 -34.75
CA ASP A 407 -4.10 -11.85 -34.83
C ASP A 407 -4.12 -10.87 -33.66
N TYR A 408 -3.55 -11.26 -32.51
CA TYR A 408 -3.44 -10.45 -31.31
C TYR A 408 -2.33 -10.97 -30.38
N ILE A 409 -1.61 -10.08 -29.70
CA ILE A 409 -0.67 -10.43 -28.62
C ILE A 409 -0.91 -9.46 -27.46
N THR A 410 -0.97 -9.98 -26.24
CA THR A 410 -1.10 -9.17 -25.02
C THR A 410 -0.20 -9.69 -23.90
N PRO A 411 0.40 -8.83 -23.06
CA PRO A 411 1.00 -9.27 -21.82
C PRO A 411 -0.08 -9.69 -20.83
N ILE A 412 0.21 -10.71 -20.03
CA ILE A 412 -0.61 -11.07 -18.87
C ILE A 412 -0.20 -10.15 -17.72
N GLN A 413 -1.15 -9.36 -17.23
CA GLN A 413 -0.89 -8.32 -16.22
C GLN A 413 -0.21 -8.89 -14.97
N GLY A 414 0.82 -8.20 -14.47
CA GLY A 414 1.59 -8.64 -13.31
C GLY A 414 2.64 -9.73 -13.59
N THR A 415 2.79 -10.15 -14.86
CA THR A 415 3.73 -11.20 -15.27
C THR A 415 4.64 -10.72 -16.41
N LYS A 416 5.64 -11.55 -16.74
CA LYS A 416 6.45 -11.47 -17.96
C LYS A 416 6.05 -12.56 -18.96
N ILE A 417 4.75 -12.83 -19.07
CA ILE A 417 4.19 -13.83 -19.97
C ILE A 417 3.38 -13.11 -21.06
N LEU A 418 3.54 -13.53 -22.31
CA LEU A 418 2.70 -13.06 -23.42
C LEU A 418 1.68 -14.13 -23.79
N GLU A 419 0.44 -13.70 -23.99
CA GLU A 419 -0.60 -14.48 -24.62
C GLU A 419 -0.70 -14.06 -26.09
N ALA A 420 -0.49 -14.99 -27.01
CA ALA A 420 -0.52 -14.78 -28.45
C ALA A 420 -1.66 -15.59 -29.07
N ARG A 421 -2.56 -14.93 -29.80
CA ARG A 421 -3.77 -15.55 -30.37
C ARG A 421 -3.70 -15.62 -31.89
N THR A 422 -4.14 -16.75 -32.40
CA THR A 422 -4.46 -16.93 -33.82
C THR A 422 -5.87 -17.52 -33.95
N LYS A 423 -6.43 -17.56 -35.16
CA LYS A 423 -7.63 -18.36 -35.47
C LYS A 423 -7.55 -19.84 -35.04
N LYS A 424 -6.35 -20.39 -34.82
CA LYS A 424 -6.14 -21.80 -34.45
C LYS A 424 -6.07 -22.05 -32.94
N GLY A 425 -5.97 -21.00 -32.12
CA GLY A 425 -5.87 -21.14 -30.66
C GLY A 425 -4.97 -20.09 -30.00
N VAL A 426 -4.68 -20.33 -28.73
CA VAL A 426 -3.88 -19.47 -27.84
C VAL A 426 -2.53 -20.13 -27.57
N GLU A 427 -1.45 -19.36 -27.67
CA GLU A 427 -0.10 -19.75 -27.28
C GLU A 427 0.40 -18.83 -26.16
N LEU A 428 1.15 -19.39 -25.21
CA LEU A 428 1.83 -18.60 -24.17
C LEU A 428 3.35 -18.60 -24.39
N TYR A 429 3.96 -17.44 -24.15
CA TYR A 429 5.40 -17.25 -24.21
C TYR A 429 5.94 -16.80 -22.85
N ASP A 430 7.03 -17.44 -22.40
CA ASP A 430 7.75 -17.04 -21.19
C ASP A 430 8.54 -15.73 -21.37
N LYS A 431 9.21 -15.26 -20.32
CA LYS A 431 9.98 -13.99 -20.36
C LYS A 431 11.05 -13.93 -21.46
N ASP A 432 11.54 -15.10 -21.88
CA ASP A 432 12.60 -15.27 -22.86
C ASP A 432 12.04 -15.58 -24.26
N LEU A 433 10.71 -15.48 -24.44
CA LEU A 433 9.96 -15.78 -25.65
C LEU A 433 10.04 -17.25 -26.09
N ASN A 434 10.18 -18.18 -25.14
CA ASN A 434 9.97 -19.61 -25.41
C ASN A 434 8.50 -19.98 -25.20
N LYS A 435 7.96 -20.85 -26.07
CA LYS A 435 6.59 -21.36 -25.94
C LYS A 435 6.43 -22.23 -24.69
N ILE A 436 5.50 -21.86 -23.81
CA ILE A 436 5.13 -22.65 -22.62
C ILE A 436 4.29 -23.85 -23.07
N GLN A 437 4.75 -25.06 -22.75
CA GLN A 437 4.13 -26.30 -23.23
C GLN A 437 3.02 -26.79 -22.29
N PHE A 438 1.81 -26.97 -22.84
CA PHE A 438 0.65 -27.50 -22.13
C PHE A 438 -0.18 -28.40 -23.05
N ASN A 439 -0.70 -29.51 -22.54
CA ASN A 439 -1.43 -30.48 -23.36
C ASN A 439 -2.92 -30.11 -23.47
N GLY A 440 -3.32 -29.62 -24.64
CA GLY A 440 -4.71 -29.27 -24.95
C GLY A 440 -5.10 -27.87 -24.48
N GLU A 441 -6.39 -27.56 -24.57
CA GLU A 441 -6.94 -26.30 -24.06
C GLU A 441 -6.81 -26.23 -22.54
N PHE A 442 -6.62 -25.02 -22.02
CA PHE A 442 -6.39 -24.77 -20.60
C PHE A 442 -7.14 -23.53 -20.13
N THR A 443 -7.42 -23.49 -18.83
CA THR A 443 -7.71 -22.27 -18.10
C THR A 443 -6.48 -21.78 -17.38
N LEU A 444 -6.43 -20.47 -17.13
CA LEU A 444 -5.32 -19.80 -16.47
C LEU A 444 -5.84 -18.99 -15.29
N ASP A 445 -5.26 -19.18 -14.12
CA ASP A 445 -5.61 -18.48 -12.87
C ASP A 445 -4.35 -18.05 -12.12
N THR A 446 -4.47 -17.21 -11.09
CA THR A 446 -3.35 -16.74 -10.26
C THR A 446 -3.53 -17.19 -8.81
N LEU A 447 -2.48 -17.79 -8.23
CA LEU A 447 -2.43 -18.23 -6.84
C LEU A 447 -1.51 -17.32 -6.03
N LYS A 448 -2.08 -16.70 -4.97
CA LYS A 448 -1.39 -15.80 -4.02
C LYS A 448 -0.56 -14.70 -4.70
N ASN A 449 -0.98 -14.22 -5.88
CA ASN A 449 -0.29 -13.20 -6.70
C ASN A 449 1.19 -13.51 -7.01
N LYS A 450 1.59 -14.79 -6.96
CA LYS A 450 2.99 -15.23 -7.12
C LYS A 450 3.18 -16.33 -8.15
N VAL A 451 2.14 -17.13 -8.38
CA VAL A 451 2.19 -18.31 -9.24
C VAL A 451 0.96 -18.32 -10.13
N MET A 452 1.13 -18.64 -11.41
CA MET A 452 0.02 -18.89 -12.33
C MET A 452 -0.31 -20.38 -12.35
N VAL A 453 -1.59 -20.71 -12.42
CA VAL A 453 -2.12 -22.08 -12.48
C VAL A 453 -2.67 -22.31 -13.88
N MET A 454 -2.04 -23.21 -14.63
CA MET A 454 -2.55 -23.69 -15.90
C MET A 454 -3.24 -25.03 -15.67
N GLN A 455 -4.51 -25.17 -16.05
CA GLN A 455 -5.22 -26.43 -15.79
C GLN A 455 -6.27 -26.79 -16.85
N ASN A 456 -6.50 -28.08 -16.98
CA ASN A 456 -7.66 -28.67 -17.65
C ASN A 456 -8.08 -29.96 -16.94
N ASP A 457 -8.92 -30.78 -17.56
CA ASP A 457 -9.41 -32.02 -16.95
C ASP A 457 -8.34 -33.11 -16.74
N LYS A 458 -7.18 -33.00 -17.40
CA LYS A 458 -6.12 -34.02 -17.41
C LYS A 458 -4.85 -33.57 -16.69
N GLU A 459 -4.53 -32.28 -16.76
CA GLU A 459 -3.25 -31.74 -16.33
C GLU A 459 -3.45 -30.43 -15.55
N ARG A 460 -2.64 -30.25 -14.50
CA ARG A 460 -2.52 -29.00 -13.75
C ARG A 460 -1.04 -28.70 -13.54
N LYS A 461 -0.60 -27.52 -13.98
CA LYS A 461 0.78 -27.01 -13.91
C LYS A 461 0.81 -25.68 -13.18
N TYR A 462 1.93 -25.44 -12.51
CA TYR A 462 2.20 -24.20 -11.81
C TYR A 462 3.41 -23.53 -12.44
N ILE A 463 3.27 -22.28 -12.87
CA ILE A 463 4.39 -21.50 -13.42
C ILE A 463 4.56 -20.21 -12.62
N ASN A 464 5.79 -19.74 -12.44
CA ASN A 464 6.03 -18.44 -11.84
C ASN A 464 5.64 -17.30 -12.80
N LEU A 465 5.75 -16.05 -12.33
CA LEU A 465 5.43 -14.85 -13.11
C LEU A 465 6.35 -14.64 -14.33
N ASP A 466 7.45 -15.41 -14.46
CA ASP A 466 8.35 -15.41 -15.62
C ASP A 466 7.98 -16.49 -16.65
N GLY A 467 6.97 -17.33 -16.38
CA GLY A 467 6.53 -18.41 -17.25
C GLY A 467 7.30 -19.73 -17.10
N LYS A 468 8.07 -19.92 -16.02
CA LYS A 468 8.81 -21.16 -15.73
C LYS A 468 8.05 -22.05 -14.75
N GLU A 469 8.04 -23.36 -15.00
CA GLU A 469 7.40 -24.34 -14.12
C GLU A 469 8.03 -24.35 -12.72
N VAL A 470 7.20 -24.39 -11.68
CA VAL A 470 7.61 -24.35 -10.27
C VAL A 470 6.91 -25.39 -9.40
N ASP A 471 7.56 -25.70 -8.28
CA ASP A 471 6.98 -26.49 -7.19
C ASP A 471 6.21 -25.58 -6.22
N VAL A 472 4.89 -25.54 -6.39
CA VAL A 472 4.00 -24.62 -5.65
C VAL A 472 4.05 -24.81 -4.13
N VAL A 473 4.27 -26.03 -3.64
CA VAL A 473 4.34 -26.31 -2.19
C VAL A 473 5.53 -25.60 -1.58
N LYS A 474 6.69 -25.66 -2.26
CA LYS A 474 7.90 -24.97 -1.82
C LYS A 474 7.82 -23.47 -2.05
N GLU A 475 7.25 -23.04 -3.17
CA GLU A 475 7.18 -21.62 -3.55
C GLU A 475 6.25 -20.82 -2.62
N LEU A 476 5.17 -21.45 -2.14
CA LEU A 476 4.14 -20.80 -1.34
C LEU A 476 4.02 -21.32 0.11
N ASP A 477 4.93 -22.21 0.53
CA ASP A 477 4.95 -22.87 1.85
C ASP A 477 3.59 -23.48 2.23
N LEU A 478 3.00 -24.24 1.30
CA LEU A 478 1.66 -24.82 1.49
C LEU A 478 1.73 -26.20 2.15
N PRO A 479 0.74 -26.57 2.99
CA PRO A 479 0.68 -27.93 3.56
C PRO A 479 0.59 -29.04 2.51
N ALA A 480 -0.21 -28.80 1.47
CA ALA A 480 -0.44 -29.69 0.34
C ALA A 480 -1.05 -28.89 -0.82
N TYR A 481 -1.19 -29.51 -2.00
CA TYR A 481 -1.84 -28.91 -3.16
C TYR A 481 -2.93 -29.83 -3.72
N PRO A 482 -3.95 -29.26 -4.38
CA PRO A 482 -5.05 -30.02 -4.94
C PRO A 482 -4.61 -30.84 -6.15
N PHE A 483 -5.20 -32.02 -6.30
CA PHE A 483 -5.08 -32.85 -7.49
C PHE A 483 -6.44 -33.39 -7.90
N LYS A 484 -6.61 -33.66 -9.20
CA LYS A 484 -7.83 -34.21 -9.77
C LYS A 484 -7.58 -35.65 -10.23
N GLU A 485 -8.43 -36.57 -9.81
CA GLU A 485 -8.40 -37.98 -10.22
C GLU A 485 -9.85 -38.47 -10.38
N ASN A 486 -10.13 -39.13 -11.51
CA ASN A 486 -11.48 -39.63 -11.85
C ASN A 486 -12.61 -38.57 -11.70
N GLY A 487 -12.29 -37.31 -12.03
CA GLY A 487 -13.24 -36.21 -11.95
C GLY A 487 -13.49 -35.66 -10.54
N LYS A 488 -12.83 -36.19 -9.50
CA LYS A 488 -12.90 -35.72 -8.12
C LYS A 488 -11.58 -35.10 -7.68
N TYR A 489 -11.64 -34.25 -6.66
CA TYR A 489 -10.49 -33.56 -6.11
C TYR A 489 -10.09 -34.13 -4.74
N GLY A 490 -8.78 -34.16 -4.50
CA GLY A 490 -8.14 -34.47 -3.23
C GLY A 490 -6.90 -33.60 -3.03
N PHE A 491 -6.11 -33.89 -1.99
CA PHE A 491 -4.87 -33.16 -1.69
C PHE A 491 -3.69 -34.12 -1.60
N LYS A 492 -2.54 -33.68 -2.13
CA LYS A 492 -1.27 -34.41 -2.04
C LYS A 492 -0.11 -33.50 -1.67
N LYS A 493 0.88 -34.05 -0.97
CA LYS A 493 2.16 -33.36 -0.71
C LYS A 493 3.03 -33.37 -1.97
N LYS A 494 4.13 -32.60 -1.94
CA LYS A 494 5.16 -32.61 -2.99
C LYS A 494 5.68 -34.02 -3.29
N SER A 495 5.85 -34.85 -2.26
CA SER A 495 6.30 -36.25 -2.40
C SER A 495 5.40 -37.11 -3.28
N GLY A 496 4.21 -36.63 -3.64
CA GLY A 496 3.16 -37.41 -4.28
C GLY A 496 2.27 -38.16 -3.29
N GLU A 497 2.59 -38.10 -1.99
CA GLU A 497 1.76 -38.67 -0.92
C GLU A 497 0.37 -38.04 -0.92
N VAL A 498 -0.65 -38.86 -1.19
CA VAL A 498 -2.07 -38.46 -1.09
C VAL A 498 -2.43 -38.35 0.39
N VAL A 499 -2.69 -37.14 0.86
CA VAL A 499 -3.08 -36.83 2.25
C VAL A 499 -4.59 -36.72 2.42
N VAL A 500 -5.30 -36.38 1.33
CA VAL A 500 -6.76 -36.40 1.25
C VAL A 500 -7.13 -37.04 -0.07
N LYS A 501 -7.93 -38.11 -0.04
CA LYS A 501 -8.33 -38.85 -1.24
C LYS A 501 -9.19 -37.99 -2.17
N ALA A 502 -9.16 -38.32 -3.46
CA ALA A 502 -9.99 -37.67 -4.46
C ALA A 502 -11.47 -38.09 -4.33
N GLU A 503 -12.26 -37.33 -3.57
CA GLU A 503 -13.69 -37.59 -3.36
C GLU A 503 -14.57 -36.34 -3.35
N TYR A 504 -13.97 -35.16 -3.53
CA TYR A 504 -14.67 -33.88 -3.54
C TYR A 504 -15.02 -33.44 -4.95
N ASP A 505 -16.16 -32.76 -5.09
CA ASP A 505 -16.61 -32.18 -6.36
C ASP A 505 -15.75 -30.97 -6.75
N MET A 506 -15.32 -30.18 -5.76
CA MET A 506 -14.47 -29.00 -5.91
C MET A 506 -13.62 -28.78 -4.66
N VAL A 507 -12.44 -28.18 -4.82
CA VAL A 507 -11.58 -27.76 -3.70
C VAL A 507 -10.86 -26.45 -4.01
N SER A 508 -10.48 -25.68 -2.99
CA SER A 508 -9.52 -24.57 -3.09
C SER A 508 -8.09 -25.02 -2.72
N ASP A 509 -7.11 -24.17 -3.01
CA ASP A 509 -5.80 -24.22 -2.36
C ASP A 509 -5.90 -23.76 -0.88
N PHE A 510 -4.86 -24.04 -0.08
CA PHE A 510 -4.78 -23.59 1.32
C PHE A 510 -4.56 -22.07 1.43
N ASN A 511 -5.39 -21.41 2.22
CA ASN A 511 -5.30 -19.98 2.52
C ASN A 511 -4.18 -19.67 3.54
N GLU A 512 -3.99 -18.40 3.87
CA GLU A 512 -3.00 -17.90 4.83
C GLU A 512 -3.24 -18.34 6.28
N TYR A 513 -4.44 -18.85 6.59
CA TYR A 513 -4.81 -19.42 7.89
C TYR A 513 -4.77 -20.95 7.89
N ASN A 514 -4.22 -21.58 6.85
CA ASN A 514 -4.07 -23.03 6.72
C ASN A 514 -5.39 -23.81 6.61
N PHE A 515 -6.41 -23.21 5.97
CA PHE A 515 -7.64 -23.89 5.59
C PHE A 515 -7.80 -23.97 4.07
N ALA A 516 -8.36 -25.08 3.60
CA ALA A 516 -8.79 -25.26 2.21
C ALA A 516 -10.29 -25.58 2.16
N SER A 517 -11.00 -24.98 1.22
CA SER A 517 -12.43 -25.17 1.01
C SER A 517 -12.68 -26.42 0.20
N VAL A 518 -13.71 -27.18 0.56
CA VAL A 518 -14.06 -28.43 -0.13
C VAL A 518 -15.57 -28.51 -0.36
N LYS A 519 -15.99 -29.02 -1.51
CA LYS A 519 -17.40 -29.23 -1.89
C LYS A 519 -17.67 -30.72 -2.11
N LYS A 520 -18.73 -31.26 -1.52
CA LYS A 520 -19.22 -32.62 -1.79
C LYS A 520 -20.74 -32.64 -1.72
N ASN A 521 -21.40 -33.20 -2.72
CA ASN A 521 -22.86 -33.31 -2.80
C ASN A 521 -23.57 -31.96 -2.64
N GLY A 522 -23.06 -30.93 -3.31
CA GLY A 522 -23.62 -29.57 -3.27
C GLY A 522 -23.20 -28.73 -2.07
N LYS A 523 -22.68 -29.34 -1.00
CA LYS A 523 -22.35 -28.64 0.26
C LYS A 523 -20.86 -28.36 0.41
N TRP A 524 -20.55 -27.18 0.91
CA TRP A 524 -19.20 -26.73 1.22
C TRP A 524 -18.84 -26.95 2.70
N GLY A 525 -17.54 -27.07 2.94
CA GLY A 525 -16.89 -27.02 4.27
C GLY A 525 -15.40 -26.78 4.10
N SER A 526 -14.61 -27.05 5.15
CA SER A 526 -13.18 -26.80 5.15
C SER A 526 -12.35 -27.96 5.66
N ILE A 527 -11.10 -28.04 5.21
CA ILE A 527 -10.06 -28.94 5.70
C ILE A 527 -8.92 -28.08 6.25
N ASN A 528 -8.44 -28.40 7.45
CA ASN A 528 -7.31 -27.71 8.08
C ASN A 528 -5.94 -28.30 7.64
N SER A 529 -4.81 -27.70 8.05
CA SER A 529 -3.47 -28.22 7.72
C SER A 529 -3.11 -29.58 8.30
N LYS A 530 -3.91 -30.09 9.24
CA LYS A 530 -3.80 -31.48 9.74
C LYS A 530 -4.59 -32.46 8.86
N PHE A 531 -5.20 -31.96 7.79
CA PHE A 531 -6.05 -32.70 6.86
C PHE A 531 -7.35 -33.22 7.51
N GLU A 532 -7.78 -32.57 8.58
CA GLU A 532 -9.02 -32.88 9.28
C GLU A 532 -10.16 -32.07 8.62
N LEU A 533 -11.21 -32.78 8.21
CA LEU A 533 -12.44 -32.17 7.71
C LEU A 533 -13.22 -31.56 8.88
N ASP A 534 -13.62 -30.31 8.76
CA ASP A 534 -14.58 -29.73 9.70
C ASP A 534 -15.89 -30.53 9.65
N SER A 535 -16.36 -30.95 10.81
CA SER A 535 -17.21 -32.14 11.04
C SER A 535 -18.53 -32.18 10.27
N LYS A 536 -18.95 -31.10 9.58
CA LYS A 536 -20.13 -31.11 8.69
C LYS A 536 -19.92 -30.20 7.47
N LEU A 537 -20.08 -30.76 6.28
CA LEU A 537 -20.33 -29.99 5.05
C LEU A 537 -21.74 -29.40 5.14
N THR A 538 -21.86 -28.13 5.51
CA THR A 538 -23.14 -27.49 5.85
C THR A 538 -23.58 -26.39 4.90
N TYR A 539 -22.67 -25.79 4.15
CA TYR A 539 -22.95 -24.55 3.43
C TYR A 539 -23.43 -24.83 2.00
N ASP A 540 -24.62 -24.36 1.64
CA ASP A 540 -25.18 -24.47 0.30
C ASP A 540 -25.12 -23.10 -0.38
N PHE A 541 -24.02 -22.85 -1.10
CA PHE A 541 -23.83 -21.62 -1.86
C PHE A 541 -24.33 -21.84 -3.28
N ASN A 542 -25.41 -21.14 -3.66
CA ASN A 542 -25.99 -21.20 -5.01
C ASN A 542 -25.33 -20.25 -6.01
N SER A 543 -24.34 -19.46 -5.58
CA SER A 543 -23.60 -18.55 -6.47
C SER A 543 -22.58 -19.34 -7.31
N SER A 544 -22.60 -19.11 -8.61
CA SER A 544 -21.98 -20.01 -9.59
C SER A 544 -20.46 -19.88 -9.75
N ASN A 545 -19.77 -18.93 -9.10
CA ASN A 545 -18.37 -18.63 -9.45
C ASN A 545 -17.41 -18.31 -8.29
N LEU A 546 -17.83 -18.34 -7.01
CA LEU A 546 -16.94 -18.02 -5.88
C LEU A 546 -16.70 -19.24 -5.00
N VAL A 547 -15.42 -19.58 -4.79
CA VAL A 547 -15.01 -20.58 -3.80
C VAL A 547 -14.96 -19.88 -2.43
N PRO A 548 -15.79 -20.28 -1.45
CA PRO A 548 -15.82 -19.63 -0.13
C PRO A 548 -14.47 -19.75 0.58
N LYS A 549 -14.12 -18.83 1.49
CA LYS A 549 -12.94 -18.92 2.38
C LYS A 549 -13.36 -19.34 3.79
N PHE A 550 -12.48 -20.01 4.54
CA PHE A 550 -12.76 -20.49 5.91
C PHE A 550 -11.59 -20.28 6.90
N ILE A 551 -11.93 -20.12 8.18
CA ILE A 551 -11.07 -20.32 9.37
C ILE A 551 -11.74 -21.32 10.33
N GLY A 552 -12.21 -22.44 9.80
CA GLY A 552 -13.18 -23.33 10.48
C GLY A 552 -14.61 -22.79 10.42
N LYS A 553 -14.82 -21.48 10.30
CA LYS A 553 -16.11 -20.85 9.92
C LYS A 553 -15.98 -20.11 8.60
N TYR A 554 -17.10 -19.94 7.89
CA TYR A 554 -17.14 -19.18 6.63
C TYR A 554 -16.67 -17.75 6.88
N ILE A 555 -15.79 -17.24 6.03
CA ILE A 555 -15.29 -15.87 6.07
C ILE A 555 -15.81 -15.12 4.87
N ILE A 556 -16.42 -13.96 5.13
CA ILE A 556 -16.59 -12.95 4.09
C ILE A 556 -15.33 -12.08 4.12
N ASP A 557 -14.62 -12.10 3.00
CA ASP A 557 -13.52 -11.20 2.70
C ASP A 557 -14.10 -10.08 1.82
N ASP A 558 -14.70 -9.08 2.46
CA ASP A 558 -15.10 -7.84 1.79
C ASP A 558 -13.93 -6.86 1.90
N GLU A 559 -13.73 -6.01 0.88
CA GLU A 559 -12.59 -5.11 0.71
C GLU A 559 -12.33 -4.21 1.95
N ASN A 560 -13.30 -4.11 2.86
CA ASN A 560 -13.26 -3.27 4.04
C ASN A 560 -13.40 -4.00 5.39
N SER A 561 -13.65 -5.33 5.43
CA SER A 561 -13.79 -6.09 6.68
C SER A 561 -13.76 -7.62 6.45
N LEU A 562 -12.96 -8.35 7.25
CA LEU A 562 -13.08 -9.82 7.32
C LEU A 562 -13.93 -10.22 8.53
N PHE A 563 -15.11 -10.77 8.25
CA PHE A 563 -16.02 -11.32 9.26
C PHE A 563 -16.06 -12.84 9.15
N ALA A 564 -16.10 -13.53 10.29
CA ALA A 564 -16.54 -14.91 10.33
C ALA A 564 -18.06 -14.94 10.53
N ILE A 565 -18.77 -15.77 9.76
CA ILE A 565 -20.22 -15.89 9.85
C ILE A 565 -20.60 -17.25 10.41
N ASP A 566 -21.40 -17.25 11.46
CA ASP A 566 -22.09 -18.45 11.94
C ASP A 566 -23.42 -18.59 11.20
N LEU A 567 -23.41 -19.26 10.04
CA LEU A 567 -24.64 -19.51 9.27
C LEU A 567 -25.49 -20.58 9.97
N PRO A 568 -26.84 -20.45 9.96
CA PRO A 568 -27.73 -21.50 10.44
C PRO A 568 -27.50 -22.80 9.66
N LYS A 569 -27.63 -23.94 10.35
CA LYS A 569 -27.40 -25.31 9.81
C LYS A 569 -28.24 -25.67 8.57
N ASP A 570 -29.21 -24.83 8.22
CA ASP A 570 -30.23 -25.11 7.21
C ASP A 570 -30.05 -24.30 5.91
N GLY A 571 -28.93 -23.58 5.76
CA GLY A 571 -28.39 -23.16 4.45
C GLY A 571 -29.28 -22.27 3.57
N LYS A 572 -30.31 -21.61 4.10
CA LYS A 572 -31.09 -20.65 3.31
C LYS A 572 -30.40 -19.29 3.32
N GLU A 573 -29.59 -19.04 2.30
CA GLU A 573 -29.31 -17.65 1.89
C GLU A 573 -30.64 -16.98 1.54
N GLY A 574 -30.88 -15.81 2.12
CA GLY A 574 -31.87 -14.88 1.59
C GLY A 574 -31.49 -14.63 0.14
N LYS A 575 -32.41 -14.92 -0.78
CA LYS A 575 -32.27 -14.51 -2.17
C LYS A 575 -32.10 -12.99 -2.18
N ASP A 576 -31.02 -12.51 -2.76
CA ASP A 576 -31.03 -11.44 -3.75
C ASP A 576 -29.80 -11.54 -4.66
#